data_AF-A0A7G2M418-F1
#
_entry.id   AF-A0A7G2M418-F1
#
_cell.length_a   1.000
_cell.length_b   1.000
_cell.length_c   1.000
_cell.angle_alpha   90.00
_cell.angle_beta   90.00
_cell.angle_gamma   90.00
#
_symmetry.space_group_name_H-M   'P 1'
#
loop_
_entity.id
_entity.type
_entity.pdbx_description
1 polymer ?
#
loop_
_entity_poly.entity_id
_entity_poly.type
_entity_poly.pdbx_seq_one_letter_code
_entity_poly.pdbx_strand_id
1 'polypeptide(L)'
;FLFKKNKIDWLKGWGSIPEAGKVKVGDEVHEAKNIIIASGSEAASLPGVEVDEKTVVTSTGALELGKIPKKMVVIGAGVIGLELGSVYARLGTEITVVEFLDAITPGMDPEVQKTFQRMLKKQGINFVMGAAVQKTEVAKGKATVSYKLRKDD
;
A
#
# COMPACT_ATOMS: atom_id res chain seq x y z
N PHE A 1 -21.06 18.13 -4.10
CA PHE A 1 -22.54 17.98 -4.12
C PHE A 1 -23.10 17.55 -2.76
N LEU A 2 -22.66 16.42 -2.19
CA LEU A 2 -23.22 15.87 -0.94
C LEU A 2 -23.11 16.81 0.27
N PHE A 3 -21.96 17.46 0.51
CA PHE A 3 -21.81 18.40 1.64
C PHE A 3 -22.78 19.58 1.54
N LYS A 4 -22.81 20.26 0.38
CA LYS A 4 -23.74 21.37 0.12
C LYS A 4 -25.21 20.97 0.30
N LYS A 5 -25.61 19.78 -0.21
CA LYS A 5 -26.98 19.26 -0.07
C LYS A 5 -27.38 19.10 1.40
N ASN A 6 -26.44 18.67 2.24
CA ASN A 6 -26.67 18.41 3.66
C ASN A 6 -26.30 19.60 4.56
N LYS A 7 -25.99 20.77 3.98
CA LYS A 7 -25.59 21.98 4.71
C LYS A 7 -24.40 21.74 5.66
N ILE A 8 -23.44 20.94 5.20
CA ILE A 8 -22.18 20.68 5.92
C ILE A 8 -21.17 21.74 5.48
N ASP A 9 -20.63 22.46 6.44
CA ASP A 9 -19.53 23.40 6.21
C ASP A 9 -18.23 22.65 6.00
N TRP A 10 -17.51 23.00 4.94
CA TRP A 10 -16.21 22.41 4.61
C TRP A 10 -15.09 23.37 4.93
N LEU A 11 -14.38 23.08 6.01
CA LEU A 11 -13.17 23.79 6.42
C LEU A 11 -11.97 23.09 5.78
N LYS A 12 -11.32 23.75 4.81
CA LYS A 12 -10.20 23.16 4.07
C LYS A 12 -8.88 23.53 4.74
N GLY A 13 -8.24 22.56 5.38
CA GLY A 13 -6.91 22.73 5.97
C GLY A 13 -6.55 21.56 6.89
N TRP A 14 -5.36 21.64 7.51
CA TRP A 14 -4.95 20.70 8.55
C TRP A 14 -5.66 21.01 9.86
N GLY A 15 -6.40 20.02 10.37
CA GLY A 15 -7.09 20.09 11.64
C GLY A 15 -6.23 19.62 12.80
N SER A 16 -6.23 20.36 13.91
CA SER A 16 -5.64 19.94 15.18
C SER A 16 -6.62 20.21 16.33
N ILE A 17 -6.50 19.44 17.42
CA ILE A 17 -7.35 19.58 18.62
C ILE A 17 -6.45 20.12 19.73
N PRO A 18 -6.33 21.46 19.90
CA PRO A 18 -5.42 22.04 20.90
C PRO A 18 -5.91 21.81 22.33
N GLU A 19 -7.23 21.72 22.52
CA GLU A 19 -7.87 21.43 23.79
C GLU A 19 -9.29 20.85 23.58
N ALA A 20 -9.90 20.36 24.65
CA ALA A 20 -11.22 19.75 24.58
C ALA A 20 -12.27 20.73 24.02
N GLY A 21 -13.05 20.25 23.04
CA GLY A 21 -14.12 21.02 22.42
C GLY A 21 -13.67 22.10 21.43
N LYS A 22 -12.38 22.15 21.05
CA LYS A 22 -11.87 23.06 20.02
C LYS A 22 -11.16 22.34 18.88
N VAL A 23 -11.34 22.83 17.67
CA VAL A 23 -10.64 22.35 16.46
C VAL A 23 -10.01 23.55 15.77
N LYS A 24 -8.70 23.53 15.60
CA LYS A 24 -7.96 24.56 14.85
C LYS A 24 -7.77 24.11 13.41
N VAL A 25 -8.11 24.95 12.43
CA VAL A 25 -7.88 24.74 11.00
C VAL A 25 -7.18 25.98 10.43
N GLY A 26 -5.94 25.81 9.97
CA GLY A 26 -5.10 26.99 9.65
C GLY A 26 -4.85 27.81 10.92
N ASP A 27 -5.20 29.10 10.92
CA ASP A 27 -5.10 29.98 12.09
C ASP A 27 -6.42 30.15 12.87
N GLU A 28 -7.52 29.62 12.34
CA GLU A 28 -8.85 29.75 12.95
C GLU A 28 -9.13 28.62 13.94
N VAL A 29 -9.79 28.96 15.05
CA VAL A 29 -10.22 28.00 16.07
C VAL A 29 -11.75 27.95 16.10
N HIS A 30 -12.29 26.76 15.92
CA HIS A 30 -13.72 26.48 15.92
C HIS A 30 -14.11 25.71 17.17
N GLU A 31 -15.25 26.06 17.75
CA GLU A 31 -15.82 25.35 18.90
C GLU A 31 -16.71 24.19 18.43
N ALA A 32 -16.60 23.05 19.09
CA ALA A 32 -17.38 21.86 18.80
C ALA A 32 -17.75 21.13 20.08
N LYS A 33 -19.04 20.83 20.27
CA LYS A 33 -19.51 20.02 21.40
C LYS A 33 -19.00 18.58 21.33
N ASN A 34 -18.92 18.02 20.13
CA ASN A 34 -18.45 16.65 19.87
C ASN A 34 -17.44 16.69 18.72
N ILE A 35 -16.39 15.89 18.82
CA ILE A 35 -15.35 15.78 17.79
C ILE A 35 -15.26 14.31 17.36
N ILE A 36 -15.37 14.06 16.05
CA ILE A 36 -15.19 12.74 15.45
C ILE A 36 -13.85 12.75 14.71
N ILE A 37 -12.92 11.91 15.15
CA ILE A 37 -11.61 11.75 14.50
C ILE A 37 -11.76 10.74 13.37
N ALA A 38 -11.51 11.18 12.14
CA ALA A 38 -11.60 10.38 10.93
C ALA A 38 -10.42 10.66 9.98
N SER A 39 -9.20 10.73 10.53
CA SER A 39 -7.97 11.08 9.78
C SER A 39 -7.50 10.02 8.77
N GLY A 40 -8.11 8.82 8.78
CA GLY A 40 -7.72 7.72 7.91
C GLY A 40 -6.38 7.09 8.30
N SER A 41 -5.65 6.60 7.30
CA SER A 41 -4.38 5.89 7.44
C SER A 41 -3.44 6.23 6.28
N GLU A 42 -2.14 5.98 6.47
CA GLU A 42 -1.13 6.12 5.42
C GLU A 42 -0.47 4.77 5.10
N ALA A 43 0.24 4.71 3.96
CA ALA A 43 0.99 3.53 3.57
C ALA A 43 2.11 3.22 4.56
N ALA A 44 2.23 1.96 4.98
CA ALA A 44 3.28 1.55 5.90
C ALA A 44 4.66 1.62 5.23
N SER A 45 5.64 2.18 5.95
CA SER A 45 7.05 2.14 5.57
C SER A 45 7.74 0.87 6.07
N LEU A 46 8.73 0.37 5.33
CA LEU A 46 9.59 -0.73 5.76
C LEU A 46 11.04 -0.23 5.92
N PRO A 47 11.74 -0.52 7.03
CA PRO A 47 13.16 -0.20 7.16
C PRO A 47 13.98 -0.75 5.99
N GLY A 48 14.90 0.06 5.47
CA GLY A 48 15.71 -0.28 4.28
C GLY A 48 14.99 -0.13 2.94
N VAL A 49 13.71 0.24 2.93
CA VAL A 49 12.94 0.53 1.72
C VAL A 49 12.58 2.01 1.68
N GLU A 50 13.30 2.76 0.85
CA GLU A 50 13.01 4.18 0.60
C GLU A 50 12.10 4.33 -0.61
N VAL A 51 10.92 4.91 -0.38
CA VAL A 51 9.94 5.19 -1.43
C VAL A 51 10.28 6.51 -2.11
N ASP A 52 10.47 6.49 -3.43
CA ASP A 52 10.76 7.67 -4.25
C ASP A 52 9.57 8.12 -5.13
N GLU A 53 8.47 7.38 -5.07
CA GLU A 53 7.26 7.50 -5.91
C GLU A 53 7.56 7.56 -7.44
N LYS A 54 8.69 6.97 -7.86
CA LYS A 54 9.12 6.88 -9.27
C LYS A 54 9.48 5.46 -9.68
N THR A 55 10.34 4.82 -8.89
CA THR A 55 10.81 3.44 -9.08
C THR A 55 10.33 2.54 -7.95
N VAL A 56 10.42 3.02 -6.71
CA VAL A 56 9.89 2.38 -5.51
C VAL A 56 8.69 3.22 -5.08
N VAL A 57 7.50 2.67 -5.28
CA VAL A 57 6.22 3.38 -5.15
C VAL A 57 5.36 2.73 -4.08
N THR A 58 4.47 3.52 -3.48
CA THR A 58 3.34 2.97 -2.73
C THR A 58 2.21 2.58 -3.68
N SER A 59 1.06 2.16 -3.13
CA SER A 59 -0.16 1.94 -3.91
C SER A 59 -0.61 3.21 -4.66
N THR A 60 -0.32 4.40 -4.13
CA THR A 60 -0.67 5.67 -4.78
C THR A 60 0.15 5.86 -6.05
N GLY A 61 1.49 5.84 -5.97
CA GLY A 61 2.34 5.97 -7.15
C GLY A 61 2.16 4.82 -8.15
N ALA A 62 1.84 3.62 -7.67
CA ALA A 62 1.53 2.47 -8.52
C ALA A 62 0.28 2.69 -9.40
N LEU A 63 -0.65 3.59 -9.05
CA LEU A 63 -1.80 3.94 -9.90
C LEU A 63 -1.44 4.95 -10.99
N GLU A 64 -0.31 5.62 -10.87
CA GLU A 64 0.07 6.78 -11.71
C GLU A 64 1.39 6.54 -12.48
N LEU A 65 1.84 5.29 -12.59
CA LEU A 65 3.04 4.97 -13.36
C LEU A 65 2.87 5.40 -14.82
N GLY A 66 3.78 6.24 -15.31
CA GLY A 66 3.74 6.78 -16.67
C GLY A 66 3.93 5.75 -17.79
N LYS A 67 4.25 4.49 -17.46
CA LYS A 67 4.35 3.38 -18.41
C LYS A 67 4.17 2.04 -17.70
N ILE A 68 3.75 1.03 -18.46
CA ILE A 68 3.70 -0.37 -17.98
C ILE A 68 5.15 -0.88 -17.83
N PRO A 69 5.61 -1.28 -16.63
CA PRO A 69 6.95 -1.82 -16.44
C PRO A 69 7.07 -3.22 -17.05
N LYS A 70 8.29 -3.63 -17.40
CA LYS A 70 8.53 -5.01 -17.86
C LYS A 70 8.50 -6.03 -16.71
N LYS A 71 9.00 -5.62 -15.55
CA LYS A 71 9.05 -6.42 -14.32
C LYS A 71 8.67 -5.53 -13.14
N MET A 72 7.95 -6.10 -12.17
CA MET A 72 7.60 -5.43 -10.93
C MET A 72 7.73 -6.40 -9.77
N VAL A 73 8.35 -5.94 -8.69
CA VAL A 73 8.34 -6.62 -7.39
C VAL A 73 7.26 -5.98 -6.54
N VAL A 74 6.36 -6.80 -6.01
CA VAL A 74 5.35 -6.39 -5.03
C VAL A 74 5.83 -6.87 -3.66
N ILE A 75 6.06 -5.95 -2.73
CA ILE A 75 6.45 -6.27 -1.36
C ILE A 75 5.17 -6.36 -0.51
N GLY A 76 4.88 -7.55 -0.01
CA GLY A 76 3.65 -7.90 0.68
C GLY A 76 2.59 -8.52 -0.23
N ALA A 77 2.04 -9.65 0.18
CA ALA A 77 0.94 -10.37 -0.44
C ALA A 77 -0.42 -10.06 0.22
N GLY A 78 -0.60 -8.82 0.69
CA GLY A 78 -1.89 -8.29 1.13
C GLY A 78 -2.80 -7.95 -0.06
N VAL A 79 -4.05 -7.58 0.24
CA VAL A 79 -5.09 -7.32 -0.77
C VAL A 79 -4.62 -6.32 -1.84
N ILE A 80 -4.14 -5.15 -1.43
CA ILE A 80 -3.71 -4.07 -2.33
C ILE A 80 -2.59 -4.54 -3.27
N GLY A 81 -1.57 -5.22 -2.73
CA GLY A 81 -0.43 -5.70 -3.52
C GLY A 81 -0.86 -6.73 -4.58
N LEU A 82 -1.79 -7.63 -4.23
CA LEU A 82 -2.30 -8.62 -5.16
C LEU A 82 -3.25 -8.04 -6.21
N GLU A 83 -4.07 -7.04 -5.84
CA GLU A 83 -4.94 -6.34 -6.77
C GLU A 83 -4.13 -5.59 -7.84
N LEU A 84 -3.19 -4.73 -7.41
CA LEU A 84 -2.35 -3.97 -8.32
C LEU A 84 -1.39 -4.87 -9.10
N GLY A 85 -0.80 -5.88 -8.45
CA GLY A 85 -0.02 -6.91 -9.12
C GLY A 85 -0.82 -7.61 -10.23
N SER A 86 -2.09 -7.94 -9.98
CA SER A 86 -2.96 -8.54 -10.98
C SER A 86 -3.27 -7.61 -12.15
N VAL A 87 -3.47 -6.31 -11.90
CA VAL A 87 -3.65 -5.30 -12.95
C VAL A 87 -2.41 -5.26 -13.86
N TYR A 88 -1.23 -5.10 -13.28
CA TYR A 88 0.02 -5.02 -14.05
C TYR A 88 0.38 -6.33 -14.76
N ALA A 89 0.13 -7.49 -14.14
CA ALA A 89 0.29 -8.80 -14.77
C ALA A 89 -0.54 -8.91 -16.05
N ARG A 90 -1.81 -8.52 -16.00
CA ARG A 90 -2.73 -8.55 -17.16
C ARG A 90 -2.32 -7.57 -18.25
N LEU A 91 -1.63 -6.49 -17.88
CA LEU A 91 -1.04 -5.54 -18.81
C LEU A 91 0.32 -6.00 -19.39
N GLY A 92 0.80 -7.19 -19.01
CA GLY A 92 2.01 -7.81 -19.55
C GLY A 92 3.28 -7.64 -18.70
N THR A 93 3.15 -7.15 -17.47
CA THR A 93 4.27 -7.05 -16.52
C THR A 93 4.57 -8.42 -15.90
N GLU A 94 5.84 -8.81 -15.81
CA GLU A 94 6.26 -9.96 -15.00
C GLU A 94 6.22 -9.58 -13.52
N ILE A 95 5.32 -10.19 -12.74
CA ILE A 95 5.14 -9.89 -11.32
C ILE A 95 5.83 -10.93 -10.45
N THR A 96 6.57 -10.44 -9.45
CA THR A 96 7.04 -11.27 -8.32
C THR A 96 6.57 -10.64 -7.02
N VAL A 97 5.78 -11.39 -6.26
CA VAL A 97 5.34 -11.00 -4.92
C VAL A 97 6.31 -11.57 -3.89
N VAL A 98 6.85 -10.74 -3.01
CA VAL A 98 7.72 -11.13 -1.90
C VAL A 98 6.96 -10.89 -0.60
N GLU A 99 6.70 -11.95 0.16
CA GLU A 99 5.90 -11.91 1.38
C GLU A 99 6.66 -12.55 2.54
N PHE A 100 6.63 -11.89 3.70
CA PHE A 100 7.26 -12.35 4.92
C PHE A 100 6.55 -13.57 5.52
N LEU A 101 5.22 -13.62 5.45
CA LEU A 101 4.40 -14.71 5.94
C LEU A 101 4.40 -15.92 4.99
N ASP A 102 3.80 -17.02 5.44
CA ASP A 102 3.71 -18.27 4.65
C ASP A 102 2.50 -18.31 3.70
N ALA A 103 1.54 -17.39 3.89
CA ALA A 103 0.30 -17.33 3.12
C ALA A 103 0.01 -15.90 2.65
N ILE A 104 -0.70 -15.82 1.53
CA ILE A 104 -1.22 -14.55 0.99
C ILE A 104 -2.48 -14.13 1.76
N THR A 105 -2.85 -12.85 1.70
CA THR A 105 -4.08 -12.31 2.32
C THR A 105 -4.25 -12.77 3.78
N PRO A 106 -3.29 -12.42 4.67
CA PRO A 106 -3.34 -12.84 6.07
C PRO A 106 -4.66 -12.41 6.73
N GLY A 107 -5.23 -13.30 7.54
CA GLY A 107 -6.53 -13.10 8.18
C GLY A 107 -7.73 -13.67 7.40
N MET A 108 -7.55 -14.10 6.16
CA MET A 108 -8.56 -14.86 5.41
C MET A 108 -8.51 -16.36 5.73
N ASP A 109 -9.57 -17.08 5.37
CA ASP A 109 -9.63 -18.54 5.49
C ASP A 109 -8.49 -19.23 4.70
N PRO A 110 -7.79 -20.23 5.29
CA PRO A 110 -6.66 -20.89 4.65
C PRO A 110 -6.97 -21.58 3.30
N GLU A 111 -8.18 -22.10 3.11
CA GLU A 111 -8.56 -22.72 1.85
C GLU A 111 -8.75 -21.68 0.76
N VAL A 112 -9.30 -20.51 1.11
CA VAL A 112 -9.39 -19.34 0.23
C VAL A 112 -8.00 -18.86 -0.15
N GLN A 113 -7.09 -18.69 0.81
CA GLN A 113 -5.71 -18.27 0.55
C GLN A 113 -5.01 -19.21 -0.44
N LYS A 114 -5.09 -20.52 -0.21
CA LYS A 114 -4.48 -21.55 -1.06
C LYS A 114 -5.06 -21.55 -2.47
N THR A 115 -6.39 -21.47 -2.58
CA THR A 115 -7.08 -21.48 -3.88
C THR A 115 -6.77 -20.21 -4.66
N PHE A 116 -6.81 -19.06 -4.00
CA PHE A 116 -6.53 -17.77 -4.62
C PHE A 116 -5.06 -17.70 -5.09
N GLN A 117 -4.10 -18.10 -4.26
CA GLN A 117 -2.69 -18.11 -4.67
C GLN A 117 -2.45 -19.03 -5.87
N ARG A 118 -3.11 -20.20 -5.90
CA ARG A 118 -3.03 -21.12 -7.05
C ARG A 118 -3.59 -20.47 -8.33
N MET A 119 -4.69 -19.73 -8.23
CA MET A 119 -5.25 -19.00 -9.37
C MET A 119 -4.31 -17.90 -9.88
N LEU A 120 -3.72 -17.11 -8.98
CA LEU A 120 -2.77 -16.06 -9.34
C LEU A 120 -1.49 -16.63 -9.96
N LYS A 121 -0.97 -17.75 -9.45
CA LYS A 121 0.17 -18.47 -10.05
C LYS A 121 -0.15 -18.94 -11.47
N LYS A 122 -1.35 -19.46 -11.72
CA LYS A 122 -1.80 -19.84 -13.08
C LYS A 122 -1.88 -18.65 -14.04
N GLN A 123 -2.06 -17.43 -13.52
CA GLN A 123 -2.03 -16.18 -14.29
C GLN A 123 -0.60 -15.64 -14.50
N GLY A 124 0.44 -16.36 -14.05
CA GLY A 124 1.84 -15.97 -14.25
C GLY A 124 2.44 -15.13 -13.12
N ILE A 125 1.75 -14.96 -12.00
CA ILE A 125 2.29 -14.23 -10.85
C ILE A 125 3.20 -15.16 -10.02
N ASN A 126 4.44 -14.72 -9.81
CA ASN A 126 5.41 -15.44 -9.00
C ASN A 126 5.30 -15.05 -7.52
N PHE A 127 5.63 -15.98 -6.63
CA PHE A 127 5.57 -15.78 -5.18
C PHE A 127 6.84 -16.27 -4.51
N VAL A 128 7.43 -15.43 -3.67
CA VAL A 128 8.49 -15.75 -2.72
C VAL A 128 7.91 -15.53 -1.33
N MET A 129 7.46 -16.63 -0.71
CA MET A 129 6.86 -16.62 0.63
C MET A 129 7.94 -16.84 1.69
N GLY A 130 7.65 -16.47 2.95
CA GLY A 130 8.61 -16.64 4.03
C GLY A 130 9.87 -15.79 3.87
N ALA A 131 9.77 -14.62 3.24
CA ALA A 131 10.90 -13.78 2.83
C ALA A 131 10.86 -12.39 3.49
N ALA A 132 11.85 -12.10 4.33
CA ALA A 132 12.04 -10.80 4.95
C ALA A 132 12.84 -9.87 4.03
N VAL A 133 12.18 -8.87 3.43
CA VAL A 133 12.87 -7.82 2.66
C VAL A 133 13.79 -7.03 3.59
N GLN A 134 15.03 -6.84 3.15
CA GLN A 134 16.09 -6.18 3.91
C GLN A 134 16.36 -4.76 3.40
N LYS A 135 16.40 -4.60 2.07
CA LYS A 135 16.62 -3.30 1.44
C LYS A 135 16.18 -3.25 -0.01
N THR A 136 15.96 -2.03 -0.49
CA THR A 136 15.84 -1.71 -1.92
C THR A 136 16.96 -0.77 -2.35
N GLU A 137 17.59 -1.08 -3.48
CA GLU A 137 18.61 -0.21 -4.09
C GLU A 137 18.15 0.21 -5.48
N VAL A 138 18.16 1.51 -5.76
CA VAL A 138 17.76 2.05 -7.07
C VAL A 138 19.00 2.49 -7.83
N ALA A 139 19.22 1.88 -9.01
CA ALA A 139 20.28 2.27 -9.92
C ALA A 139 19.74 2.34 -11.34
N LYS A 140 19.98 3.48 -12.03
CA LYS A 140 19.56 3.70 -13.43
C LYS A 140 18.06 3.41 -13.67
N GLY A 141 17.20 3.81 -12.73
CA GLY A 141 15.74 3.63 -12.83
C GLY A 141 15.27 2.18 -12.70
N LYS A 142 16.07 1.31 -12.09
CA LYS A 142 15.71 -0.07 -11.74
C LYS A 142 15.95 -0.28 -10.26
N ALA A 143 15.00 -0.92 -9.59
CA ALA A 143 15.14 -1.34 -8.21
C ALA A 143 15.63 -2.78 -8.12
N THR A 144 16.58 -3.03 -7.22
CA THR A 144 16.96 -4.37 -6.76
C THR A 144 16.47 -4.55 -5.33
N VAL A 145 15.72 -5.64 -5.10
CA VAL A 145 15.17 -5.97 -3.78
C VAL A 145 15.97 -7.12 -3.19
N SER A 146 16.58 -6.90 -2.02
CA SER A 146 17.26 -7.95 -1.27
C SER A 146 16.35 -8.48 -0.16
N TYR A 147 16.25 -9.80 -0.03
CA TYR A 147 15.47 -10.45 1.02
C TYR A 147 16.22 -11.64 1.60
N LYS A 148 15.90 -12.00 2.84
CA LYS A 148 16.35 -13.25 3.49
C LYS A 148 15.16 -14.19 3.66
N LEU A 149 15.32 -15.48 3.33
CA LEU A 149 14.29 -16.46 3.64
C LEU A 149 14.36 -16.81 5.12
N ARG A 150 13.22 -16.80 5.81
CA ARG A 150 13.13 -17.10 7.25
C ARG A 150 13.57 -18.52 7.61
N LYS A 151 13.61 -19.43 6.63
CA LYS A 151 14.14 -20.79 6.80
C LYS A 151 15.67 -20.86 6.81
N ASP A 152 16.34 -19.78 6.40
CA ASP A 152 17.81 -19.65 6.38
C ASP A 152 18.31 -18.83 7.59
N ASP A 153 17.41 -18.52 8.52
CA ASP A 153 17.67 -18.04 9.90
C ASP A 153 17.68 -19.23 10.86
#